data_AF-A0AA43IWE1-F1
#
_entry.id   AF-A0AA43IWE1-F1
#
_cell.length_a   1.000
_cell.length_b   1.000
_cell.length_c   1.000
_cell.angle_alpha   90.00
_cell.angle_beta   90.00
_cell.angle_gamma   90.00
#
_symmetry.space_group_name_H-M   'P 1'
#
loop_
_entity.id
_entity.type
_entity.pdbx_description
1 polymer ?
#
loop_
_entity_poly.entity_id
_entity_poly.type
_entity_poly.pdbx_seq_one_letter_code
_entity_poly.pdbx_strand_id
1 'polypeptide(L)'
;MTQPIEALRATAARWRAGNQEHRGGVVLVWEGDVYGWKNELRDPASERPGVYAVDKDGLVFKAEGGDDYNGAKAWVAVDPDGQ
;
A
#
# COMPACT_ATOMS: atom_id res chain seq x y z
N MET A 1 9.42 -3.55 10.57
CA MET A 1 10.11 -2.25 10.43
C MET A 1 9.17 -1.31 9.69
N THR A 2 9.05 -0.04 10.08
CA THR A 2 8.24 0.94 9.35
C THR A 2 9.03 1.43 8.14
N GLN A 3 8.44 1.39 6.95
CA GLN A 3 9.10 1.88 5.74
C GLN A 3 8.92 3.39 5.59
N PRO A 4 9.95 4.13 5.13
CA PRO A 4 9.79 5.55 4.83
C PRO A 4 8.72 5.76 3.75
N ILE A 5 7.82 6.72 3.96
CA ILE A 5 6.72 7.01 3.03
C ILE A 5 7.26 7.36 1.63
N GLU A 6 8.37 8.09 1.57
CA GLU A 6 9.02 8.42 0.29
C GLU A 6 9.51 7.17 -0.45
N ALA A 7 10.01 6.16 0.27
CA ALA A 7 10.44 4.90 -0.32
C ALA A 7 9.24 4.13 -0.90
N LEU A 8 8.12 4.08 -0.16
CA LEU A 8 6.86 3.47 -0.64
C LEU A 8 6.34 4.16 -1.90
N ARG A 9 6.33 5.49 -1.92
CA ARG A 9 5.95 6.30 -3.08
C ARG A 9 6.86 6.05 -4.28
N ALA A 10 8.17 6.01 -4.06
CA ALA A 10 9.15 5.74 -5.10
C ALA A 10 8.98 4.34 -5.70
N THR A 11 8.78 3.32 -4.87
CA THR A 11 8.51 1.94 -5.30
C THR A 11 7.24 1.87 -6.14
N ALA A 12 6.15 2.48 -5.69
CA ALA A 12 4.88 2.51 -6.43
C ALA A 12 5.00 3.28 -7.75
N ALA A 13 5.70 4.42 -7.76
CA ALA A 13 5.93 5.22 -8.97
C ALA A 13 6.74 4.43 -10.02
N ARG A 14 7.79 3.73 -9.58
CA ARG A 14 8.59 2.87 -10.45
C ARG A 14 7.76 1.77 -11.08
N TRP A 15 6.90 1.11 -10.30
CA TRP A 15 6.00 0.09 -10.85
C TRP A 15 5.02 0.68 -11.87
N ARG A 16 4.39 1.83 -11.59
CA ARG A 16 3.46 2.48 -12.51
C ARG A 16 4.12 2.91 -13.83
N ALA A 17 5.36 3.37 -13.79
CA ALA A 17 6.10 3.74 -15.01
C ALA A 17 6.24 2.55 -15.98
N GLY A 18 6.37 1.32 -15.47
CA GLY A 18 6.40 0.09 -16.27
C GLY A 18 5.04 -0.52 -16.59
N ASN A 19 3.95 -0.05 -15.96
CA ASN A 19 2.60 -0.64 -16.05
C ASN A 19 1.58 0.42 -16.51
N GLN A 20 1.77 0.99 -17.69
CA GLN A 20 1.00 2.14 -18.19
C GLN A 20 -0.49 1.86 -18.46
N GLU A 21 -0.92 0.60 -18.48
CA GLU A 21 -2.33 0.21 -18.59
C GLU A 21 -3.06 0.33 -17.23
N HIS A 22 -2.33 0.37 -16.12
CA HIS A 22 -2.84 0.45 -14.75
C HIS A 22 -2.61 1.83 -14.14
N ARG A 23 -3.05 2.90 -14.84
CA ARG A 23 -2.80 4.30 -14.42
C ARG A 23 -3.52 4.73 -13.14
N GLY A 24 -4.62 4.06 -12.80
CA GLY A 24 -5.41 4.31 -11.61
C GLY A 24 -5.07 3.36 -10.46
N GLY A 25 -5.98 3.28 -9.48
CA GLY A 25 -5.94 2.29 -8.42
C GLY A 25 -4.79 2.42 -7.44
N VAL A 26 -4.60 1.35 -6.66
CA VAL A 26 -3.65 1.26 -5.55
C VAL A 26 -2.61 0.19 -5.84
N VAL A 27 -1.35 0.54 -5.59
CA VAL A 27 -0.21 -0.39 -5.67
C VAL A 27 0.04 -0.93 -4.27
N LEU A 28 0.14 -2.24 -4.13
CA LEU A 28 0.35 -2.92 -2.86
C LEU A 28 1.82 -3.28 -2.69
N VAL A 29 2.41 -2.82 -1.59
CA VAL A 29 3.82 -2.98 -1.25
C VAL A 29 3.92 -3.77 0.05
N TRP A 30 4.77 -4.80 0.06
CA TRP A 30 5.06 -5.59 1.24
C TRP A 30 6.57 -5.86 1.32
N GLU A 31 7.16 -5.64 2.49
CA GLU A 31 8.61 -5.76 2.73
C GLU A 31 9.50 -4.97 1.72
N GLY A 32 8.95 -3.97 1.03
CA GLY A 32 9.68 -3.07 0.13
C GLY A 32 9.46 -3.33 -1.36
N ASP A 33 8.77 -4.41 -1.69
CA ASP A 33 8.48 -4.82 -3.05
C ASP A 33 6.99 -4.74 -3.38
N VAL A 34 6.69 -4.41 -4.63
CA VAL A 34 5.31 -4.48 -5.14
C VAL A 34 4.93 -5.93 -5.33
N TYR A 35 3.88 -6.38 -4.65
CA TYR A 35 3.33 -7.71 -4.88
C TYR A 35 2.00 -7.70 -5.64
N GLY A 36 1.37 -6.53 -5.80
CA GLY A 36 0.10 -6.45 -6.50
C GLY A 36 -0.39 -5.03 -6.79
N TRP A 37 -1.46 -4.97 -7.58
CA TRP A 37 -2.22 -3.76 -7.86
C TRP A 37 -3.71 -4.07 -7.84
N LYS A 38 -4.51 -3.10 -7.41
CA LYS A 38 -5.98 -3.16 -7.43
C LYS A 38 -6.54 -1.88 -8.00
N ASN A 39 -7.66 -1.96 -8.69
CA ASN A 39 -8.36 -0.79 -9.24
C ASN A 39 -8.85 0.18 -8.14
N GLU A 40 -9.08 -0.30 -6.93
CA GLU A 40 -9.50 0.48 -5.76
C GLU A 40 -9.05 -0.21 -4.46
N LEU A 41 -9.01 0.55 -3.35
CA LEU A 41 -8.72 0.01 -2.03
C LEU A 41 -9.95 -0.77 -1.53
N ARG A 42 -9.77 -2.06 -1.27
CA ARG A 42 -10.84 -2.98 -0.84
C ARG A 42 -10.69 -3.36 0.64
N ASP A 43 -11.52 -4.30 1.09
CA ASP A 43 -11.51 -4.83 2.45
C ASP A 43 -10.09 -5.21 2.93
N PRO A 44 -9.60 -4.65 4.06
CA PRO A 44 -8.29 -4.95 4.62
C PRO A 44 -8.14 -6.40 5.10
N ALA A 45 -9.21 -7.14 5.38
CA ALA A 45 -9.15 -8.54 5.81
C ALA A 45 -8.61 -9.47 4.73
N SER A 46 -8.58 -9.01 3.47
CA SER A 46 -7.92 -9.74 2.38
C SER A 46 -6.40 -9.52 2.33
N GLU A 47 -5.86 -8.60 3.13
CA GLU A 47 -4.43 -8.27 3.16
C GLU A 47 -3.77 -8.69 4.45
N ARG A 48 -2.49 -9.03 4.33
CA ARG A 48 -1.63 -9.28 5.49
C ARG A 48 -1.40 -7.97 6.27
N PRO A 49 -1.45 -7.99 7.62
CA PRO A 49 -1.03 -6.85 8.42
C PRO A 49 0.39 -6.40 8.07
N GLY A 50 0.60 -5.08 7.94
CA GLY A 50 1.87 -4.48 7.54
C GLY A 50 2.04 -4.26 6.04
N VAL A 51 1.08 -4.68 5.21
CA VAL A 51 1.00 -4.25 3.80
C VAL A 51 0.76 -2.74 3.72
N TYR A 52 1.38 -2.10 2.73
CA TYR A 52 1.12 -0.71 2.37
C TYR A 52 0.39 -0.64 1.02
N ALA A 53 -0.65 0.17 0.94
CA ALA A 53 -1.33 0.52 -0.30
C ALA A 53 -0.99 1.98 -0.64
N VAL A 54 -0.46 2.21 -1.84
CA VAL A 54 -0.11 3.54 -2.36
C VAL A 54 -1.05 3.88 -3.51
N ASP A 55 -1.86 4.90 -3.36
CA ASP A 55 -2.78 5.34 -4.41
C ASP A 55 -2.06 6.14 -5.52
N LYS A 56 -2.84 6.60 -6.51
CA LYS A 56 -2.32 7.37 -7.65
C LYS A 56 -1.85 8.79 -7.26
N ASP A 57 -2.39 9.34 -6.17
CA ASP A 57 -2.10 10.68 -5.66
C ASP A 57 -0.94 10.65 -4.63
N GLY A 58 -0.43 9.45 -4.31
CA GLY A 58 0.67 9.24 -3.37
C GLY A 58 0.22 9.13 -1.92
N LEU A 59 -1.08 9.00 -1.65
CA LEU A 59 -1.58 8.67 -0.32
C LEU A 59 -1.18 7.23 0.01
N VAL A 60 -0.72 7.03 1.24
CA VAL A 60 -0.26 5.73 1.73
C VAL A 60 -1.20 5.27 2.83
N PHE A 61 -1.68 4.04 2.71
CA PHE A 61 -2.48 3.37 3.72
C PHE A 61 -1.75 2.12 4.17
N LYS A 62 -1.75 1.86 5.47
CA LYS A 62 -1.18 0.65 6.04
C LYS A 62 -2.28 -0.27 6.53
N ALA A 63 -2.19 -1.54 6.19
CA ALA A 63 -3.03 -2.60 6.72
C ALA A 63 -2.63 -2.84 8.19
N GLU A 64 -3.50 -2.50 9.14
CA GLU A 64 -3.23 -2.60 10.57
C GLU A 64 -4.25 -3.45 11.33
N GLY A 65 -3.80 -3.96 12.48
CA GLY A 65 -4.55 -4.91 13.31
C GLY A 65 -4.66 -6.29 12.66
N GLY A 66 -5.34 -7.21 13.36
CA GLY A 66 -5.53 -8.57 12.86
C GLY A 66 -4.27 -9.44 12.96
N ASP A 67 -4.19 -10.46 12.12
CA ASP A 67 -3.09 -11.43 12.07
C ASP A 67 -2.93 -12.01 10.64
N ASP A 68 -1.89 -12.82 10.44
CA ASP A 68 -1.59 -13.40 9.12
C ASP A 68 -2.65 -14.38 8.61
N TYR A 69 -3.52 -14.92 9.47
CA TYR A 69 -4.56 -15.88 9.11
C TYR A 69 -5.90 -15.19 8.79
N ASN A 70 -6.27 -14.18 9.57
CA ASN A 70 -7.53 -13.44 9.45
C ASN A 70 -7.41 -12.16 8.61
N GLY A 71 -6.18 -11.76 8.26
CA GLY A 71 -5.89 -10.50 7.58
C GLY A 71 -5.99 -9.28 8.49
N ALA A 72 -5.82 -8.10 7.91
CA ALA A 72 -5.86 -6.84 8.64
C ALA A 72 -7.28 -6.40 8.99
N LYS A 73 -7.42 -5.61 10.05
CA LYS A 73 -8.72 -5.11 10.51
C LYS A 73 -9.10 -3.77 9.88
N ALA A 74 -8.10 -2.97 9.53
CA ALA A 74 -8.33 -1.62 9.01
C ALA A 74 -7.21 -1.19 8.07
N TRP A 75 -7.55 -0.27 7.16
CA TRP A 75 -6.58 0.59 6.48
C TRP A 75 -6.41 1.86 7.29
N VAL A 76 -5.17 2.16 7.69
CA VAL A 76 -4.83 3.38 8.42
C VAL A 76 -4.03 4.28 7.49
N ALA A 77 -4.50 5.51 7.28
CA ALA A 77 -3.76 6.50 6.49
C ALA A 77 -2.44 6.84 7.21
N VAL A 78 -1.34 6.81 6.48
CA VAL A 78 -0.02 7.15 6.98
C VAL A 78 0.26 8.60 6.61
N ASP A 79 0.22 9.47 7.62
CA ASP A 79 0.46 10.90 7.45
C ASP A 79 1.98 11.17 7.29
N PRO A 80 2.42 11.86 6.21
CA PRO A 80 3.82 12.21 6.03
C PRO A 80 4.32 13.34 6.93
N ASP A 81 3.41 14.16 7.45
CA ASP A 81 3.69 15.32 8.30
C ASP A 81 3.29 15.07 9.77
N GLY A 82 2.69 13.91 10.07
CA GLY A 82 2.20 13.51 11.39
C GLY A 82 3.26 13.01 12.36
N GLN A 83 4.49 13.54 12.30
CA GLN A 83 5.56 13.29 13.28
C GLN A 83 6.15 14.57 13.85
#